data_AF-A0A2D9P547-F1
#
_entry.id   AF-A0A2D9P547-F1
#
_cell.length_a   1.000
_cell.length_b   1.000
_cell.length_c   1.000
_cell.angle_alpha   90.00
_cell.angle_beta   90.00
_cell.angle_gamma   90.00
#
_symmetry.space_group_name_H-M   'P 1'
#
loop_
_entity.id
_entity.type
_entity.pdbx_description
1 polymer ?
#
loop_
_entity_poly.entity_id
_entity_poly.type
_entity_poly.pdbx_seq_one_letter_code
_entity_poly.pdbx_strand_id
1 'polypeptide(L)'
;MKIIYTFVTIFSISYSNFVSEKQYDIESLILAPCCYGGIVSEHNSPMSKLISNFVKEIYSENFDNKQAISKLDEIIDFSIKNGLMNRTKNQENYKLISHNMDQEVFLELFVNLFGEKIRAVPQNNFFGKITWIFPYSIMIIGIIFVSYVIKNLSFNNKQILSEVETEKIEEQIKKYDSMGY
;
A
#
# COMPACT_ATOMS: atom_id res chain seq x y z
N MET A 1 -36.06 -7.86 37.74
CA MET A 1 -36.16 -8.13 36.28
C MET A 1 -35.27 -7.21 35.43
N LYS A 2 -35.23 -5.89 35.63
CA LYS A 2 -34.34 -4.98 34.87
C LYS A 2 -32.84 -5.32 34.91
N ILE A 3 -32.30 -5.76 36.08
CA ILE A 3 -30.89 -6.16 36.25
C ILE A 3 -30.48 -7.37 35.38
N ILE A 4 -31.41 -8.31 35.14
CA ILE A 4 -31.15 -9.53 34.37
C ILE A 4 -30.98 -9.17 32.89
N TYR A 5 -31.82 -8.26 32.38
CA TYR A 5 -31.69 -7.79 31.00
C TYR A 5 -30.40 -7.01 30.76
N THR A 6 -29.88 -6.30 31.77
CA THR A 6 -28.60 -5.55 31.65
C THR A 6 -27.40 -6.49 31.57
N PHE A 7 -27.43 -7.64 32.26
CA PHE A 7 -26.38 -8.65 32.17
C PHE A 7 -26.40 -9.40 30.83
N VAL A 8 -27.60 -9.67 30.29
CA VAL A 8 -27.77 -10.33 28.98
C VAL A 8 -27.22 -9.47 27.84
N THR A 9 -27.37 -8.14 27.91
CA THR A 9 -26.82 -7.22 26.88
C THR A 9 -25.29 -7.11 26.92
N ILE A 10 -24.65 -7.27 28.08
CA ILE A 10 -23.18 -7.21 28.21
C ILE A 10 -22.53 -8.52 27.75
N PHE A 11 -23.19 -9.67 27.99
CA PHE A 11 -22.66 -10.97 27.58
C PHE A 11 -22.57 -11.13 26.05
N SER A 12 -23.46 -10.46 25.29
CA SER A 12 -23.48 -10.50 23.82
C SER A 12 -22.26 -9.88 23.14
N ILE A 13 -21.46 -9.06 23.82
CA ILE A 13 -20.27 -8.40 23.24
C ILE A 13 -19.05 -9.34 23.24
N SER A 14 -19.13 -10.52 23.87
CA SER A 14 -17.97 -11.38 24.13
C SER A 14 -17.53 -12.27 22.96
N TYR A 15 -18.10 -12.11 21.76
CA TYR A 15 -17.82 -12.99 20.61
C TYR A 15 -17.17 -12.28 19.40
N SER A 16 -16.60 -11.09 19.58
CA SER A 16 -15.69 -10.54 18.56
C SER A 16 -14.35 -11.27 18.61
N ASN A 17 -14.08 -12.07 17.58
CA ASN A 17 -12.74 -12.61 17.33
C ASN A 17 -11.87 -11.44 16.81
N PHE A 18 -11.24 -10.70 17.71
CA PHE A 18 -10.28 -9.68 17.31
C PHE A 18 -9.04 -10.35 16.70
N VAL A 19 -8.73 -10.01 15.45
CA VAL A 19 -7.42 -10.30 14.86
C VAL A 19 -6.41 -9.44 15.59
N SER A 20 -5.28 -10.00 16.03
CA SER A 20 -4.24 -9.18 16.65
C SER A 20 -3.65 -8.22 15.63
N GLU A 21 -3.30 -7.00 16.04
CA GLU A 21 -2.66 -6.00 15.17
C GLU A 21 -1.47 -6.59 14.40
N LYS A 22 -0.65 -7.38 15.11
CA LYS A 22 0.48 -8.10 14.52
C LYS A 22 0.07 -9.10 13.43
N GLN A 23 -1.01 -9.86 13.63
CA GLN A 23 -1.50 -10.79 12.61
C GLN A 23 -1.99 -10.02 11.39
N TYR A 24 -2.70 -8.90 11.59
CA TYR A 24 -3.18 -8.04 10.52
C TYR A 24 -2.02 -7.48 9.68
N ASP A 25 -0.98 -6.97 10.33
CA ASP A 25 0.19 -6.41 9.65
C ASP A 25 0.88 -7.46 8.78
N ILE A 26 1.08 -8.67 9.31
CA ILE A 26 1.69 -9.80 8.59
C ILE A 26 0.86 -10.21 7.38
N GLU A 27 -0.44 -10.38 7.56
CA GLU A 27 -1.36 -10.77 6.48
C GLU A 27 -1.47 -9.68 5.41
N SER A 28 -1.27 -8.41 5.77
CA SER A 28 -1.29 -7.29 4.83
C SER A 28 -0.05 -7.20 3.95
N LEU A 29 1.02 -7.96 4.25
CA LEU A 29 2.25 -8.00 3.41
C LEU A 29 2.04 -8.76 2.10
N ILE A 30 1.03 -9.63 2.04
CA ILE A 30 0.80 -10.53 0.90
C ILE A 30 -0.61 -10.39 0.32
N LEU A 31 -0.66 -10.50 -1.00
CA LEU A 31 -1.89 -10.66 -1.77
C LEU A 31 -2.39 -12.10 -1.63
N ALA A 32 -3.70 -12.30 -1.69
CA ALA A 32 -4.30 -13.62 -1.66
C ALA A 32 -3.91 -14.43 -2.91
N PRO A 33 -3.26 -15.60 -2.78
CA PRO A 33 -2.73 -16.35 -3.93
C PRO A 33 -3.79 -16.81 -4.93
N CYS A 34 -5.07 -16.84 -4.53
CA CYS A 34 -6.18 -17.23 -5.38
C CYS A 34 -6.49 -16.21 -6.48
N CYS A 35 -6.21 -14.92 -6.26
CA CYS A 35 -6.56 -13.85 -7.22
C CYS A 35 -5.46 -12.80 -7.44
N TYR A 36 -4.49 -12.68 -6.53
CA TYR A 36 -3.47 -11.63 -6.54
C TYR A 36 -4.04 -10.19 -6.55
N GLY A 37 -5.31 -10.02 -6.19
CA GLY A 37 -6.01 -8.73 -6.26
C GLY A 37 -6.32 -8.12 -4.90
N GLY A 38 -6.62 -8.93 -3.88
CA GLY A 38 -6.88 -8.48 -2.51
C GLY A 38 -5.78 -8.95 -1.55
N ILE A 39 -5.53 -8.18 -0.49
CA ILE A 39 -4.62 -8.57 0.60
C ILE A 39 -5.26 -9.65 1.48
N VAL A 40 -4.44 -10.55 2.06
CA VAL A 40 -4.96 -11.68 2.85
C VAL A 40 -5.80 -11.21 4.03
N SER A 41 -5.37 -10.14 4.72
CA SER A 41 -6.01 -9.57 5.91
C SER A 41 -7.46 -9.09 5.67
N GLU A 42 -7.78 -8.67 4.44
CA GLU A 42 -9.10 -8.14 4.07
C GLU A 42 -9.88 -9.10 3.16
N HIS A 43 -9.31 -10.25 2.80
CA HIS A 43 -9.89 -11.16 1.83
C HIS A 43 -10.48 -12.41 2.48
N ASN A 44 -11.81 -12.55 2.48
CA ASN A 44 -12.48 -13.72 3.06
C ASN A 44 -12.60 -14.87 2.04
N SER A 45 -11.57 -15.71 1.94
CA SER A 45 -11.57 -16.91 1.10
C SER A 45 -11.04 -18.14 1.86
N PRO A 46 -11.29 -19.37 1.37
CA PRO A 46 -10.68 -20.57 1.93
C PRO A 46 -9.15 -20.48 1.99
N MET A 47 -8.52 -19.92 0.95
CA MET A 47 -7.07 -19.71 0.92
C MET A 47 -6.62 -18.76 2.02
N SER A 48 -7.24 -17.58 2.15
CA SER A 48 -6.88 -16.61 3.18
C SER A 48 -7.04 -17.19 4.59
N LYS A 49 -8.08 -18.00 4.83
CA LYS A 49 -8.26 -18.69 6.12
C LYS A 49 -7.15 -19.67 6.44
N LEU A 50 -6.64 -20.42 5.45
CA LEU A 50 -5.49 -21.30 5.65
C LEU A 50 -4.24 -20.49 6.03
N ILE A 51 -4.00 -19.38 5.33
CA ILE A 51 -2.90 -18.46 5.64
C ILE A 51 -3.06 -17.87 7.04
N SER A 52 -4.25 -17.38 7.40
CA SER A 52 -4.50 -16.85 8.74
C SER A 52 -4.30 -17.90 9.83
N ASN A 53 -4.68 -19.16 9.57
CA ASN A 53 -4.45 -20.25 10.51
C ASN A 53 -2.97 -20.57 10.69
N PHE A 54 -2.17 -20.46 9.63
CA PHE A 54 -0.72 -20.56 9.67
C PHE A 54 -0.09 -19.39 10.44
N VAL A 55 -0.47 -18.14 10.14
CA VAL A 55 0.01 -16.96 10.86
C VAL A 55 -0.32 -17.06 12.35
N LYS A 56 -1.55 -17.42 12.71
CA LYS A 56 -1.95 -17.64 14.11
C LYS A 56 -1.06 -18.66 14.82
N GLU A 57 -0.64 -19.71 14.15
CA GLU A 57 0.25 -20.72 14.72
C GLU A 57 1.64 -20.14 15.01
N ILE A 58 2.23 -19.48 14.00
CA ILE A 58 3.58 -18.87 14.07
C ILE A 58 3.70 -17.87 15.21
N TYR A 59 2.64 -17.13 15.50
CA TYR A 59 2.60 -16.09 16.54
C TYR A 59 1.86 -16.52 17.81
N SER A 60 1.50 -17.80 17.95
CA SER A 60 0.88 -18.32 19.17
C SER A 60 1.90 -18.40 20.31
N GLU A 61 1.42 -18.32 21.56
CA GLU A 61 2.26 -18.54 22.74
C GLU A 61 2.77 -19.99 22.83
N ASN A 62 1.98 -20.95 22.34
CA ASN A 62 2.28 -22.39 22.36
C ASN A 62 2.72 -22.89 20.99
N PHE A 63 3.65 -22.19 20.35
CA PHE A 63 4.12 -22.52 19.02
C PHE A 63 4.66 -23.95 18.93
N ASP A 64 4.10 -24.74 18.00
CA ASP A 64 4.64 -26.04 17.60
C ASP A 64 5.06 -25.99 16.13
N ASN A 65 6.36 -26.20 15.88
CA ASN A 65 6.92 -26.22 14.53
C ASN A 65 6.24 -27.30 13.65
N LYS A 66 5.89 -28.46 14.20
CA LYS A 66 5.19 -29.51 13.43
C LYS A 66 3.79 -29.06 13.02
N GLN A 67 3.09 -28.37 13.92
CA GLN A 67 1.76 -27.81 13.63
C GLN A 67 1.84 -26.68 12.61
N ALA A 68 2.86 -25.82 12.68
CA ALA A 68 3.11 -24.77 11.70
C ALA A 68 3.40 -25.35 10.30
N ILE A 69 4.26 -26.36 10.22
CA ILE A 69 4.55 -27.09 8.98
C ILE A 69 3.27 -27.72 8.42
N SER A 70 2.47 -28.39 9.27
CA SER A 70 1.20 -29.00 8.84
C SER A 70 0.24 -27.97 8.23
N LYS A 71 0.12 -26.80 8.84
CA LYS A 71 -0.72 -25.71 8.32
C LYS A 71 -0.17 -25.13 7.01
N LEU A 72 1.15 -25.08 6.85
CA LEU A 72 1.76 -24.69 5.58
C LEU A 72 1.50 -25.72 4.49
N ASP A 73 1.55 -27.02 4.82
CA ASP A 73 1.23 -28.10 3.90
C ASP A 73 -0.22 -28.03 3.43
N GLU A 74 -1.17 -27.67 4.31
CA GLU A 74 -2.56 -27.42 3.90
C GLU A 74 -2.66 -26.31 2.84
N ILE A 75 -1.88 -25.22 2.98
CA ILE A 75 -1.81 -24.13 1.99
C ILE A 75 -1.25 -24.65 0.67
N ILE A 76 -0.15 -25.40 0.71
CA ILE A 76 0.52 -25.95 -0.47
C ILE A 76 -0.40 -26.92 -1.20
N ASP A 77 -1.01 -27.87 -0.49
CA ASP A 77 -1.93 -28.86 -1.05
C ASP A 77 -3.16 -28.19 -1.65
N PHE A 78 -3.75 -27.21 -0.96
CA PHE A 78 -4.85 -26.42 -1.51
C PHE A 78 -4.41 -25.68 -2.78
N SER A 79 -3.22 -25.11 -2.78
CA SER A 79 -2.68 -24.38 -3.94
C SER A 79 -2.47 -25.28 -5.16
N ILE A 80 -1.86 -26.46 -4.96
CA ILE A 80 -1.64 -27.45 -6.03
C ILE A 80 -2.99 -27.95 -6.57
N LYS A 81 -3.92 -28.30 -5.67
CA LYS A 81 -5.25 -28.79 -6.06
C LYS A 81 -6.03 -27.80 -6.91
N ASN A 82 -5.86 -26.49 -6.65
CA ASN A 82 -6.54 -25.43 -7.40
C ASN A 82 -5.69 -24.87 -8.56
N GLY A 83 -4.55 -25.49 -8.89
CA GLY A 83 -3.70 -25.07 -10.00
C GLY A 83 -2.99 -23.71 -9.81
N LEU A 84 -2.84 -23.26 -8.56
CA LEU A 84 -2.20 -21.98 -8.22
C LEU A 84 -0.67 -22.06 -8.22
N MET A 85 -0.13 -23.26 -8.02
CA MET A 85 1.30 -23.56 -8.08
C MET A 85 1.54 -24.99 -8.57
N ASN A 86 2.76 -25.26 -9.05
CA ASN A 86 3.21 -26.61 -9.39
C ASN A 86 3.84 -27.31 -8.18
N ARG A 87 3.82 -28.64 -8.19
CA ARG A 87 4.45 -29.44 -7.13
C ARG A 87 5.98 -29.33 -7.21
N THR A 88 6.56 -28.49 -6.35
CA THR A 88 8.00 -28.35 -6.14
C THR A 88 8.44 -28.95 -4.80
N LYS A 89 9.71 -29.34 -4.68
CA LYS A 89 10.29 -29.74 -3.38
C LYS A 89 10.48 -28.49 -2.52
N ASN A 90 9.57 -28.26 -1.58
CA ASN A 90 9.59 -27.09 -0.70
C ASN A 90 10.35 -27.34 0.62
N GLN A 91 11.24 -28.34 0.67
CA GLN A 91 11.93 -28.74 1.91
C GLN A 91 12.79 -27.62 2.51
N GLU A 92 13.30 -26.70 1.69
CA GLU A 92 14.07 -25.56 2.18
C GLU A 92 13.18 -24.50 2.86
N ASN A 93 11.93 -24.36 2.43
CA ASN A 93 10.98 -23.39 2.97
C ASN A 93 10.62 -23.70 4.44
N TYR A 94 10.59 -24.98 4.82
CA TYR A 94 10.34 -25.37 6.21
C TYR A 94 11.43 -24.88 7.18
N LYS A 95 12.65 -24.61 6.70
CA LYS A 95 13.74 -24.09 7.53
C LYS A 95 13.52 -22.62 7.93
N LEU A 96 12.71 -21.89 7.18
CA LEU A 96 12.35 -20.50 7.46
C LEU A 96 11.31 -20.38 8.58
N ILE A 97 10.57 -21.46 8.85
CA ILE A 97 9.52 -21.51 9.86
C ILE A 97 10.14 -21.45 11.25
N SER A 98 9.81 -20.39 11.98
CA SER A 98 10.26 -20.16 13.36
C SER A 98 9.18 -19.45 14.15
N HIS A 99 9.22 -19.61 15.47
CA HIS A 99 8.33 -18.86 16.35
C HIS A 99 8.55 -17.37 16.14
N ASN A 100 7.45 -16.62 16.01
CA ASN A 100 7.50 -15.17 15.93
C ASN A 100 8.43 -14.63 14.82
N MET A 101 8.45 -15.33 13.67
CA MET A 101 9.33 -15.02 12.53
C MET A 101 9.24 -13.55 12.10
N ASP A 102 10.32 -13.01 11.55
CA ASP A 102 10.32 -11.64 11.06
C ASP A 102 9.43 -11.47 9.81
N GLN A 103 8.92 -10.25 9.60
CA GLN A 103 8.07 -9.89 8.45
C GLN A 103 8.76 -10.18 7.11
N GLU A 104 10.06 -9.89 7.00
CA GLU A 104 10.81 -10.13 5.77
C GLU A 104 10.96 -11.62 5.49
N VAL A 105 11.21 -12.43 6.53
CA VAL A 105 11.32 -13.89 6.42
C VAL A 105 9.97 -14.51 6.06
N PHE A 106 8.87 -13.99 6.62
CA PHE A 106 7.51 -14.41 6.27
C PHE A 106 7.23 -14.12 4.80
N LEU A 107 7.57 -12.91 4.34
CA LEU A 107 7.38 -12.52 2.96
C LEU A 107 8.24 -13.37 2.01
N GLU A 108 9.49 -13.65 2.39
CA GLU A 108 10.40 -14.54 1.65
C GLU A 108 9.83 -15.95 1.51
N LEU A 109 9.30 -16.53 2.59
CA LEU A 109 8.64 -17.84 2.57
C LEU A 109 7.52 -17.89 1.51
N PHE A 110 6.63 -16.89 1.50
CA PHE A 110 5.52 -16.84 0.56
C PHE A 110 5.96 -16.50 -0.87
N VAL A 111 7.00 -15.68 -1.05
CA VAL A 111 7.62 -15.42 -2.35
C VAL A 111 8.25 -16.70 -2.92
N ASN A 112 8.92 -17.51 -2.10
CA ASN A 112 9.48 -18.79 -2.53
C ASN A 112 8.40 -19.79 -2.98
N LEU A 113 7.19 -19.68 -2.42
CA LEU A 113 6.06 -20.56 -2.76
C LEU A 113 5.27 -20.09 -4.00
N PHE A 114 5.00 -18.78 -4.10
CA PHE A 114 4.05 -18.23 -5.10
C PHE A 114 4.69 -17.28 -6.11
N GLY A 115 5.96 -16.94 -5.91
CA GLY A 115 6.71 -15.95 -6.67
C GLY A 115 6.46 -14.51 -6.22
N GLU A 116 7.19 -13.58 -6.83
CA GLU A 116 7.22 -12.16 -6.47
C GLU A 116 5.87 -11.43 -6.54
N LYS A 117 4.95 -11.90 -7.37
CA LYS A 117 3.60 -11.34 -7.52
C LYS A 117 2.73 -11.45 -6.27
N ILE A 118 3.16 -12.22 -5.26
CA ILE A 118 2.42 -12.37 -4.01
C ILE A 118 2.58 -11.15 -3.09
N ARG A 119 3.57 -10.29 -3.32
CA ARG A 119 3.80 -9.13 -2.45
C ARG A 119 2.71 -8.09 -2.63
N ALA A 120 2.12 -7.64 -1.52
CA ALA A 120 1.24 -6.45 -1.50
C ALA A 120 2.05 -5.15 -1.37
N VAL A 121 3.29 -5.26 -0.87
CA VAL A 121 4.24 -4.16 -0.74
C VAL A 121 5.31 -4.24 -1.84
N PRO A 122 5.88 -3.11 -2.28
CA PRO A 122 6.93 -3.12 -3.30
C PRO A 122 8.18 -3.89 -2.83
N GLN A 123 8.91 -4.44 -3.79
CA GLN A 123 10.14 -5.19 -3.55
C GLN A 123 11.22 -4.34 -2.87
N ASN A 124 12.16 -4.96 -2.15
CA ASN A 124 13.27 -4.26 -1.50
C ASN A 124 14.42 -3.85 -2.46
N ASN A 125 14.19 -3.93 -3.78
CA ASN A 125 15.15 -3.53 -4.81
C ASN A 125 15.05 -2.03 -5.14
N PHE A 126 15.89 -1.59 -6.09
CA PHE A 126 15.95 -0.19 -6.51
C PHE A 126 14.58 0.36 -6.95
N PHE A 127 13.85 -0.39 -7.77
CA PHE A 127 12.54 0.04 -8.28
C PHE A 127 11.49 0.10 -7.18
N GLY A 128 11.44 -0.86 -6.27
CA GLY A 128 10.47 -0.85 -5.18
C GLY A 128 10.72 0.24 -4.14
N LYS A 129 11.97 0.63 -3.91
CA LYS A 129 12.27 1.83 -3.09
C LYS A 129 11.77 3.11 -3.74
N ILE A 130 11.87 3.24 -5.06
CA ILE A 130 11.38 4.42 -5.79
C ILE A 130 9.86 4.54 -5.70
N THR A 131 9.12 3.43 -5.62
CA THR A 131 7.65 3.44 -5.48
C THR A 131 7.17 4.29 -4.31
N TRP A 132 7.88 4.27 -3.17
CA TRP A 132 7.52 5.09 -2.00
C TRP A 132 7.87 6.58 -2.15
N ILE A 133 8.89 6.89 -2.96
CA ILE A 133 9.41 8.26 -3.14
C ILE A 133 8.71 8.98 -4.29
N PHE A 134 8.21 8.22 -5.27
CA PHE A 134 7.63 8.75 -6.51
C PHE A 134 6.48 9.75 -6.33
N PRO A 135 5.51 9.55 -5.41
CA PRO A 135 4.42 10.52 -5.21
C PRO A 135 4.93 11.89 -4.76
N TYR A 136 5.94 11.92 -3.90
CA TYR A 136 6.52 13.16 -3.40
C TYR A 136 7.38 13.82 -4.47
N SER A 137 8.14 13.05 -5.25
CA SER A 137 8.99 13.60 -6.30
C SER A 137 8.17 14.24 -7.41
N ILE A 138 7.09 13.60 -7.87
CA ILE A 138 6.22 14.17 -8.91
C ILE A 138 5.50 15.42 -8.42
N MET A 139 5.10 15.45 -7.14
CA MET A 139 4.49 16.62 -6.51
C MET A 139 5.45 17.81 -6.49
N ILE A 140 6.71 17.61 -6.08
CA ILE A 140 7.73 18.66 -6.05
C ILE A 140 8.01 19.19 -7.46
N ILE A 141 8.18 18.30 -8.44
CA ILE A 141 8.40 18.68 -9.84
C ILE A 141 7.20 19.50 -10.37
N GLY A 142 5.98 19.09 -10.05
CA GLY A 142 4.76 19.81 -10.41
C GLY A 142 4.71 21.23 -9.83
N ILE A 143 5.04 21.39 -8.54
CA ILE A 143 5.07 22.71 -7.87
C ILE A 143 6.12 23.62 -8.53
N ILE A 144 7.31 23.10 -8.83
CA ILE A 144 8.38 23.85 -9.50
C ILE A 144 7.92 24.29 -10.89
N PHE A 145 7.33 23.37 -11.66
CA PHE A 145 6.84 23.65 -13.01
C PHE A 145 5.76 24.73 -13.02
N VAL A 146 4.75 24.62 -12.15
CA VAL A 146 3.70 25.64 -12.03
C VAL A 146 4.27 27.00 -11.62
N SER A 147 5.20 27.01 -10.64
CA SER A 147 5.86 28.25 -10.21
C SER A 147 6.64 28.91 -11.33
N TYR A 148 7.32 28.12 -12.17
CA TYR A 148 8.03 28.61 -13.35
C TYR A 148 7.07 29.22 -14.38
N VAL A 149 5.97 28.52 -14.69
CA VAL A 149 4.96 29.00 -15.64
C VAL A 149 4.31 30.30 -15.16
N ILE A 150 3.92 30.39 -13.89
CA ILE A 150 3.32 31.60 -13.32
C ILE A 150 4.29 32.78 -13.42
N LYS A 151 5.56 32.58 -13.06
CA LYS A 151 6.58 33.64 -13.19
C LYS A 151 6.75 34.10 -14.63
N ASN A 152 6.80 33.17 -15.58
CA ASN A 152 6.96 33.49 -16.99
C ASN A 152 5.74 34.25 -17.56
N LEU A 153 4.52 33.81 -17.22
CA LEU A 153 3.28 34.49 -17.64
C LEU A 153 3.15 35.88 -17.00
N SER A 154 3.47 36.01 -15.71
CA SER A 154 3.42 37.29 -15.00
C SER A 154 4.43 38.30 -15.54
N PHE A 155 5.65 37.85 -15.87
CA PHE A 155 6.69 38.70 -16.45
C PHE A 155 6.25 39.27 -17.80
N ASN A 156 5.76 38.41 -18.70
CA ASN A 156 5.30 38.84 -20.02
C ASN A 156 4.12 39.83 -19.93
N ASN A 157 3.16 39.59 -19.03
CA ASN A 157 2.02 40.49 -18.86
C ASN A 157 2.46 41.89 -18.37
N LYS A 158 3.43 41.97 -17.46
CA LYS A 158 3.96 43.25 -16.97
C LYS A 158 4.65 44.05 -18.08
N GLN A 159 5.40 43.37 -18.95
CA GLN A 159 6.07 44.01 -20.09
C GLN A 159 5.05 44.59 -21.09
N ILE A 160 4.04 43.81 -21.47
CA ILE A 160 2.97 44.26 -22.38
C ILE A 160 2.24 45.47 -21.78
N LEU A 161 1.93 45.44 -20.48
CA LEU A 161 1.24 46.55 -19.81
C LEU A 161 2.06 47.84 -19.85
N SER A 162 3.38 47.75 -19.62
CA SER A 162 4.26 48.92 -19.69
C SER A 162 4.37 49.52 -21.09
N GLU A 163 4.41 48.67 -22.13
CA GLU A 163 4.49 49.11 -23.52
C GLU A 163 3.22 49.86 -23.95
N VAL A 164 2.05 49.31 -23.60
CA VAL A 164 0.75 49.96 -23.84
C VAL A 164 0.62 51.30 -23.09
N GLU A 165 1.14 51.39 -21.87
CA GLU A 165 1.12 52.62 -21.09
C GLU A 165 2.01 53.71 -21.72
N THR A 166 3.19 53.34 -22.21
CA THR A 166 4.08 54.28 -22.92
C THR A 166 3.47 54.78 -24.23
N GLU A 167 2.88 53.90 -25.03
CA GLU A 167 2.22 54.27 -26.29
C GLU A 167 1.09 55.29 -26.04
N LYS A 168 0.29 55.05 -25.00
CA LYS A 168 -0.83 55.93 -24.64
C LYS A 168 -0.36 57.32 -24.18
N ILE A 169 0.78 57.41 -23.49
CA ILE A 169 1.38 58.69 -23.09
C ILE A 169 1.89 59.45 -24.32
N GLU A 170 2.55 58.77 -25.25
CA GLU A 170 3.04 59.39 -26.50
C GLU A 170 1.90 59.94 -27.36
N GLU A 171 0.78 59.22 -27.47
CA GLU A 171 -0.42 59.70 -28.14
C GLU A 171 -0.99 60.98 -27.49
N GLN A 172 -1.00 61.03 -26.15
CA GLN A 172 -1.46 62.20 -25.42
C GLN A 172 -0.56 63.42 -25.65
N ILE A 173 0.76 63.23 -25.67
CA ILE A 173 1.73 64.30 -25.98
C ILE A 173 1.53 64.82 -27.40
N LYS A 174 1.46 63.94 -28.40
CA LYS A 174 1.18 64.34 -29.81
C LYS A 174 -0.13 65.10 -29.94
N LYS A 175 -1.17 64.66 -29.23
CA LYS A 175 -2.46 65.34 -29.21
C LYS A 175 -2.37 66.74 -28.56
N TYR A 176 -1.59 66.89 -27.50
CA TYR A 176 -1.38 68.18 -26.84
C TYR A 176 -0.59 69.15 -27.74
N ASP A 177 0.49 68.68 -28.36
CA ASP A 177 1.33 69.49 -29.27
C ASP A 177 0.55 69.96 -30.51
N SER A 178 -0.38 69.12 -31.02
CA SER A 178 -1.24 69.50 -32.16
C SER A 178 -2.33 70.52 -31.82
N MET A 179 -2.62 70.78 -30.54
CA MET A 179 -3.62 71.79 -30.12
C MET A 179 -3.05 73.22 -30.05
N GLY A 180 -1.74 73.41 -30.26
CA GLY A 180 -1.13 74.72 -30.52
C GLY A 180 -1.28 75.73 -29.38
N TYR A 181 -0.71 75.44 -28.21
CA TYR A 181 -0.40 76.43 -27.18
C TYR A 181 1.07 76.85 -27.25
#